data_AF-A0A936G8M7-F1
#
_entry.id   AF-A0A936G8M7-F1
#
_cell.length_a   1.000
_cell.length_b   1.000
_cell.length_c   1.000
_cell.angle_alpha   90.00
_cell.angle_beta   90.00
_cell.angle_gamma   90.00
#
_symmetry.space_group_name_H-M   'P 1'
#
loop_
_entity.id
_entity.type
_entity.pdbx_description
1 polymer ?
#
loop_
_entity_poly.entity_id
_entity_poly.type
_entity_poly.pdbx_seq_one_letter_code
_entity_poly.pdbx_strand_id
1 'polypeptide(L)'
;MKNKILITFLLLFLLSACVSVQVDDVETPTPSNFVTATLAPTKAGFVPLTLTPTLAITETPTLAITAPANCTNTAVLLRDVTIQDNTQVKAGEKFTKTWEFQNTGTCPWINYSLKFAAGDQMSAPLSAPIAATLPNDKVQVSVELTAPATNGAYTGYFTLNTVTGSDVFIGIEKTFWVKVVVGSSTTVPTTLGASPTQSSSGGTSGGNAYCGYSQNAGYVNQIASLINSERANAGLPALAVNSVLSAAAQGHAGDMACNNNISHTGSNGSSSYSRVLASGYSGTFTEEIIYGGGGPEAAMIWWMSDQIHRDAILNPNSTEIGVGYAYYSSGGFGDYIAVDFGR
;
A
#
# COMPACT_ATOMS: atom_id res chain seq x y z
N MET A 1 17.58 -63.24 3.02
CA MET A 1 16.76 -64.36 2.47
C MET A 1 15.30 -63.97 2.68
N LYS A 2 14.63 -63.39 1.67
CA LYS A 2 13.61 -64.02 0.80
C LYS A 2 12.53 -64.85 1.51
N ASN A 3 11.27 -64.48 1.22
CA ASN A 3 10.00 -65.25 1.23
C ASN A 3 9.24 -65.40 2.56
N LYS A 4 7.90 -65.43 2.64
CA LYS A 4 6.76 -65.21 1.72
C LYS A 4 5.46 -65.29 2.58
N ILE A 5 4.47 -64.44 2.28
CA ILE A 5 3.02 -64.72 2.09
C ILE A 5 2.20 -65.48 3.17
N LEU A 6 1.14 -64.82 3.67
CA LEU A 6 -0.23 -65.38 3.88
C LEU A 6 -1.21 -64.19 4.14
N ILE A 7 -1.94 -63.65 3.16
CA ILE A 7 -3.27 -64.03 2.62
C ILE A 7 -4.39 -64.08 3.66
N THR A 8 -5.55 -63.52 3.26
CA THR A 8 -6.94 -63.56 3.81
C THR A 8 -7.32 -62.52 4.88
N PHE A 9 -8.47 -61.83 4.86
CA PHE A 9 -9.72 -61.96 4.09
C PHE A 9 -10.36 -60.56 3.88
N LEU A 10 -10.85 -60.32 2.67
CA LEU A 10 -11.68 -59.17 2.25
C LEU A 10 -13.09 -59.33 2.86
N LEU A 11 -13.60 -58.34 3.60
CA LEU A 11 -15.03 -58.22 3.89
C LEU A 11 -15.52 -56.80 3.57
N LEU A 12 -16.28 -56.73 2.49
CA LEU A 12 -17.02 -55.58 1.99
C LEU A 12 -18.26 -55.36 2.89
N PHE A 13 -18.36 -54.21 3.55
CA PHE A 13 -19.63 -53.75 4.14
C PHE A 13 -20.04 -52.46 3.44
N LEU A 14 -20.92 -52.61 2.45
CA LEU A 14 -21.70 -51.55 1.82
C LEU A 14 -22.76 -51.07 2.82
N LEU A 15 -22.54 -49.92 3.46
CA LEU A 15 -23.59 -49.17 4.14
C LEU A 15 -24.13 -48.11 3.17
N SER A 16 -25.23 -48.49 2.51
CA SER A 16 -26.05 -47.60 1.71
C SER A 16 -26.84 -46.69 2.65
N ALA A 17 -26.34 -45.48 2.90
CA ALA A 17 -27.10 -44.44 3.58
C ALA A 17 -27.83 -43.61 2.51
N CYS A 18 -29.14 -43.75 2.47
CA CYS A 18 -30.05 -42.94 1.68
C CYS A 18 -30.02 -41.51 2.24
N VAL A 19 -29.45 -40.55 1.50
CA VAL A 19 -29.63 -39.13 1.79
C VAL A 19 -30.72 -38.61 0.86
N SER A 20 -31.88 -38.30 1.44
CA SER A 20 -32.92 -37.54 0.78
C SER A 20 -32.47 -36.09 0.66
N VAL A 21 -32.28 -35.62 -0.58
CA VAL A 21 -32.06 -34.19 -0.87
C VAL A 21 -33.41 -33.50 -0.80
N GLN A 22 -33.64 -32.70 0.23
CA GLN A 22 -34.67 -31.67 0.19
C GLN A 22 -34.16 -30.54 -0.70
N VAL A 23 -34.94 -30.22 -1.74
CA VAL A 23 -34.75 -29.03 -2.56
C VAL A 23 -35.44 -27.91 -1.79
N ASP A 24 -34.66 -27.12 -1.04
CA ASP A 24 -35.14 -25.88 -0.44
C ASP A 24 -35.19 -24.78 -1.50
N ASP A 25 -36.21 -23.96 -1.34
CA ASP A 25 -36.74 -22.96 -2.26
C ASP A 25 -35.72 -21.94 -2.80
N VAL A 26 -36.02 -21.50 -4.03
CA VAL A 26 -35.39 -20.37 -4.71
C VAL A 26 -35.67 -19.09 -3.93
N GLU A 27 -34.67 -18.60 -3.18
CA GLU A 27 -34.73 -17.25 -2.63
C GLU A 27 -34.51 -16.19 -3.73
N THR A 28 -35.56 -15.40 -3.91
CA THR A 28 -35.64 -14.15 -4.66
C THR A 28 -34.51 -13.17 -4.27
N PRO A 29 -33.82 -12.50 -5.22
CA PRO A 29 -32.82 -11.51 -4.86
C PRO A 29 -33.46 -10.30 -4.17
N THR A 30 -33.01 -10.03 -2.95
CA THR A 30 -33.33 -8.85 -2.15
C THR A 30 -32.85 -7.58 -2.86
N PRO A 31 -33.62 -6.48 -2.87
CA PRO A 31 -33.20 -5.24 -3.51
C PRO A 31 -31.99 -4.61 -2.81
N SER A 32 -31.00 -4.23 -3.63
CA SER A 32 -29.78 -3.54 -3.21
C SER A 32 -30.11 -2.12 -2.73
N ASN A 33 -29.91 -1.87 -1.44
CA ASN A 33 -30.03 -0.54 -0.84
C ASN A 33 -28.79 0.29 -1.15
N PHE A 34 -28.78 0.97 -2.30
CA PHE A 34 -27.85 2.06 -2.54
C PHE A 34 -28.49 3.37 -2.08
N VAL A 35 -27.94 3.95 -1.00
CA VAL A 35 -28.28 5.30 -0.55
C VAL A 35 -27.25 6.25 -1.13
N THR A 36 -27.63 7.00 -2.16
CA THR A 36 -26.85 8.15 -2.63
C THR A 36 -27.09 9.32 -1.67
N ALA A 37 -26.07 9.70 -0.91
CA ALA A 37 -26.12 10.88 -0.04
C ALA A 37 -26.00 12.16 -0.89
N THR A 38 -27.12 12.85 -1.10
CA THR A 38 -27.18 14.20 -1.68
C THR A 38 -27.19 15.22 -0.54
N LEU A 39 -26.16 16.08 -0.48
CA LEU A 39 -26.14 17.23 0.42
C LEU A 39 -27.23 18.25 0.03
N ALA A 40 -27.90 18.83 1.03
CA ALA A 40 -28.89 19.88 0.84
C ALA A 40 -28.21 21.27 0.82
N PRO A 41 -28.45 22.13 -0.19
CA PRO A 41 -28.16 23.55 -0.08
C PRO A 41 -29.31 24.30 0.59
N THR A 42 -28.93 25.21 1.49
CA THR A 42 -29.78 26.03 2.34
C THR A 42 -30.52 27.12 1.54
N LYS A 43 -31.85 27.11 1.68
CA LYS A 43 -32.85 28.20 1.66
C LYS A 43 -32.39 29.62 1.24
N ALA A 44 -32.94 30.12 0.12
CA ALA A 44 -33.33 31.52 -0.04
C ALA A 44 -34.45 31.70 -1.09
N GLY A 45 -35.57 32.31 -0.65
CA GLY A 45 -36.44 33.21 -1.44
C GLY A 45 -37.29 32.67 -2.59
N PHE A 46 -38.60 32.57 -2.37
CA PHE A 46 -39.63 32.46 -3.43
C PHE A 46 -39.94 33.81 -4.08
N VAL A 47 -40.04 33.85 -5.42
CA VAL A 47 -41.16 34.47 -6.17
C VAL A 47 -41.28 33.83 -7.57
N PRO A 48 -42.49 33.52 -8.07
CA PRO A 48 -42.69 32.78 -9.31
C PRO A 48 -43.05 33.68 -10.50
N LEU A 49 -42.75 33.22 -11.73
CA LEU A 49 -43.73 32.99 -12.79
C LEU A 49 -43.06 32.39 -14.06
N THR A 50 -43.64 31.27 -14.50
CA THR A 50 -43.88 30.83 -15.89
C THR A 50 -42.78 31.00 -16.93
N LEU A 51 -42.27 29.87 -17.44
CA LEU A 51 -42.58 29.32 -18.76
C LEU A 51 -42.05 27.87 -18.79
N THR A 52 -42.88 26.92 -19.23
CA THR A 52 -42.54 25.51 -19.38
C THR A 52 -41.58 25.34 -20.57
N PRO A 53 -40.32 24.90 -20.39
CA PRO A 53 -39.55 24.36 -21.49
C PRO A 53 -39.85 22.85 -21.56
N THR A 54 -40.47 22.43 -22.65
CA THR A 54 -40.48 21.04 -23.09
C THR A 54 -39.04 20.56 -23.17
N LEU A 55 -38.62 19.67 -22.27
CA LEU A 55 -37.34 18.97 -22.39
C LEU A 55 -37.44 18.01 -23.57
N ALA A 56 -37.08 18.50 -24.76
CA ALA A 56 -36.57 17.62 -25.79
C ALA A 56 -35.26 17.04 -25.25
N ILE A 57 -35.29 15.78 -24.84
CA ILE A 57 -34.09 14.96 -24.65
C ILE A 57 -33.39 14.88 -26.01
N THR A 58 -32.53 15.86 -26.26
CA THR A 58 -31.50 15.77 -27.27
C THR A 58 -30.51 14.75 -26.72
N GLU A 59 -30.62 13.49 -27.17
CA GLU A 59 -29.54 12.53 -26.98
C GLU A 59 -28.30 13.14 -27.61
N THR A 60 -27.46 13.74 -26.77
CA THR A 60 -26.12 14.11 -27.16
C THR A 60 -25.45 12.79 -27.52
N PRO A 61 -24.93 12.59 -28.74
CA PRO A 61 -24.19 11.39 -29.04
C PRO A 61 -23.04 11.32 -28.04
N THR A 62 -23.14 10.42 -27.06
CA THR A 62 -22.06 10.12 -26.15
C THR A 62 -21.03 9.43 -27.02
N LEU A 63 -20.07 10.20 -27.51
CA LEU A 63 -18.93 9.65 -28.22
C LEU A 63 -18.35 8.58 -27.29
N ALA A 64 -18.47 7.31 -27.70
CA ALA A 64 -17.85 6.20 -27.01
C ALA A 64 -16.33 6.43 -27.13
N ILE A 65 -15.75 7.03 -26.09
CA ILE A 65 -14.30 7.24 -26.00
C ILE A 65 -13.68 5.86 -25.89
N THR A 66 -13.33 5.28 -27.03
CA THR A 66 -12.66 4.00 -27.15
C THR A 66 -11.18 4.25 -26.91
N ALA A 67 -10.57 3.48 -26.02
CA ALA A 67 -9.15 3.60 -25.73
C ALA A 67 -8.32 3.38 -27.01
N PRO A 68 -7.29 4.21 -27.30
CA PRO A 68 -6.43 4.00 -28.45
C PRO A 68 -5.71 2.64 -28.37
N ALA A 69 -5.53 1.95 -29.50
CA ALA A 69 -4.96 0.60 -29.54
C ALA A 69 -3.53 0.46 -28.95
N ASN A 70 -2.77 1.56 -28.86
CA ASN A 70 -1.38 1.59 -28.40
C ASN A 70 -1.17 2.51 -27.19
N CYS A 71 -2.19 2.70 -26.37
CA CYS A 71 -2.05 3.54 -25.18
C CYS A 71 -1.34 2.79 -24.04
N THR A 72 -0.74 3.56 -23.12
CA THR A 72 -0.02 3.11 -21.94
C THR A 72 -0.88 3.26 -20.69
N ASN A 73 -0.83 2.26 -19.82
CA ASN A 73 -1.55 2.23 -18.55
C ASN A 73 -0.58 2.46 -17.38
N THR A 74 -0.54 3.68 -16.90
CA THR A 74 0.23 4.05 -15.71
C THR A 74 -0.59 4.99 -14.82
N ALA A 75 -0.37 4.89 -13.53
CA ALA A 75 -0.97 5.70 -12.49
C ALA A 75 0.13 6.22 -11.57
N VAL A 76 -0.19 7.19 -10.73
CA VAL A 76 0.56 7.47 -9.51
C VAL A 76 -0.41 7.55 -8.34
N LEU A 77 -0.06 6.94 -7.22
CA LEU A 77 -0.76 7.14 -5.96
C LEU A 77 -0.30 8.48 -5.38
N LEU A 78 -1.23 9.42 -5.23
CA LEU A 78 -0.92 10.74 -4.70
C LEU A 78 -0.96 10.77 -3.18
N ARG A 79 -1.96 10.13 -2.56
CA ARG A 79 -2.09 10.00 -1.10
C ARG A 79 -3.18 9.03 -0.67
N ASP A 80 -3.12 8.61 0.58
CA ASP A 80 -4.24 8.09 1.34
C ASP A 80 -5.15 9.24 1.79
N VAL A 81 -6.45 9.16 1.51
CA VAL A 81 -7.42 10.22 1.78
C VAL A 81 -8.07 10.05 3.16
N THR A 82 -8.47 8.84 3.54
CA THR A 82 -9.26 8.61 4.77
C THR A 82 -8.50 7.91 5.88
N ILE A 83 -7.92 6.73 5.58
CA ILE A 83 -7.24 5.88 6.57
C ILE A 83 -5.76 5.89 6.26
N GLN A 84 -4.96 6.47 7.14
CA GLN A 84 -3.51 6.42 7.05
C GLN A 84 -3.00 5.08 7.58
N ASP A 85 -1.76 4.73 7.23
CA ASP A 85 -1.18 3.47 7.68
C ASP A 85 -1.03 3.42 9.21
N ASN A 86 -1.33 2.25 9.78
CA ASN A 86 -1.38 1.97 11.22
C ASN A 86 -2.49 2.70 11.99
N THR A 87 -3.51 3.24 11.31
CA THR A 87 -4.70 3.79 11.97
C THR A 87 -5.31 2.75 12.92
N GLN A 88 -5.60 3.17 14.15
CA GLN A 88 -6.31 2.31 15.10
C GLN A 88 -7.79 2.25 14.76
N VAL A 89 -8.30 1.03 14.66
CA VAL A 89 -9.71 0.74 14.41
C VAL A 89 -10.21 -0.23 15.48
N LYS A 90 -11.47 -0.09 15.91
CA LYS A 90 -12.05 -1.00 16.89
C LYS A 90 -12.31 -2.36 16.24
N ALA A 91 -12.22 -3.43 17.03
CA ALA A 91 -12.56 -4.77 16.58
C ALA A 91 -14.00 -4.80 16.02
N GLY A 92 -14.16 -5.33 14.79
CA GLY A 92 -15.44 -5.37 14.09
C GLY A 92 -15.95 -4.04 13.53
N GLU A 93 -15.19 -2.95 13.67
CA GLU A 93 -15.55 -1.64 13.12
C GLU A 93 -15.50 -1.66 11.59
N LYS A 94 -16.55 -1.13 10.97
CA LYS A 94 -16.55 -0.83 9.54
C LYS A 94 -15.85 0.50 9.30
N PHE A 95 -14.97 0.53 8.31
CA PHE A 95 -14.27 1.74 7.92
C PHE A 95 -14.09 1.80 6.40
N THR A 96 -13.99 3.02 5.87
CA THR A 96 -13.80 3.23 4.43
C THR A 96 -12.38 3.71 4.18
N LYS A 97 -11.62 2.94 3.41
CA LYS A 97 -10.31 3.37 2.90
C LYS A 97 -10.50 4.01 1.53
N THR A 98 -9.96 5.22 1.37
CA THR A 98 -9.95 5.96 0.11
C THR A 98 -8.52 6.36 -0.23
N TRP A 99 -8.14 6.15 -1.48
CA TRP A 99 -6.87 6.59 -2.08
C TRP A 99 -7.14 7.59 -3.19
N GLU A 100 -6.27 8.58 -3.38
CA GLU A 100 -6.29 9.46 -4.55
C GLU A 100 -5.19 9.07 -5.54
N PHE A 101 -5.59 8.71 -6.75
CA PHE A 101 -4.69 8.43 -7.87
C PHE A 101 -4.72 9.53 -8.91
N GLN A 102 -3.66 9.65 -9.70
CA GLN A 102 -3.67 10.36 -10.98
C GLN A 102 -3.37 9.39 -12.11
N ASN A 103 -4.12 9.48 -13.20
CA ASN A 103 -3.85 8.75 -14.43
C ASN A 103 -2.67 9.42 -15.15
N THR A 104 -1.49 8.82 -15.10
CA THR A 104 -0.28 9.30 -15.79
C THR A 104 -0.08 8.63 -17.15
N GLY A 105 -0.96 7.69 -17.49
CA GLY A 105 -0.93 6.96 -18.75
C GLY A 105 -1.60 7.75 -19.89
N THR A 106 -1.61 7.13 -21.06
CA THR A 106 -2.31 7.66 -22.24
C THR A 106 -3.66 6.98 -22.49
N CYS A 107 -3.96 5.89 -21.77
CA CYS A 107 -5.26 5.24 -21.83
C CYS A 107 -6.28 5.96 -20.94
N PRO A 108 -7.50 6.26 -21.43
CA PRO A 108 -8.60 6.60 -20.54
C PRO A 108 -9.02 5.36 -19.74
N TRP A 109 -9.18 5.50 -18.43
CA TRP A 109 -9.65 4.42 -17.56
C TRP A 109 -11.17 4.33 -17.66
N ILE A 110 -11.68 3.55 -18.60
CA ILE A 110 -13.12 3.32 -18.77
C ILE A 110 -13.42 1.85 -18.45
N ASN A 111 -14.30 1.61 -17.47
CA ASN A 111 -14.63 0.29 -16.92
C ASN A 111 -13.44 -0.43 -16.27
N TYR A 112 -12.51 0.33 -15.70
CA TYR A 112 -11.40 -0.23 -14.94
C TYR A 112 -11.90 -0.64 -13.55
N SER A 113 -11.12 -1.45 -12.86
CA SER A 113 -11.49 -1.97 -11.54
C SER A 113 -10.34 -1.91 -10.57
N LEU A 114 -10.65 -1.79 -9.29
CA LEU A 114 -9.77 -2.23 -8.22
C LEU A 114 -10.00 -3.74 -8.00
N LYS A 115 -8.96 -4.47 -7.65
CA LYS A 115 -9.05 -5.86 -7.19
C LYS A 115 -8.28 -6.07 -5.91
N PHE A 116 -8.80 -6.94 -5.05
CA PHE A 116 -8.03 -7.46 -3.93
C PHE A 116 -6.98 -8.43 -4.45
N ALA A 117 -5.72 -8.22 -4.06
CA ALA A 117 -4.59 -8.97 -4.55
C ALA A 117 -4.07 -10.00 -3.52
N ALA A 118 -3.88 -9.58 -2.26
CA ALA A 118 -3.29 -10.42 -1.23
C ALA A 118 -3.48 -9.85 0.19
N GLY A 119 -3.10 -10.62 1.19
CA GLY A 119 -3.07 -10.22 2.60
C GLY A 119 -4.39 -10.42 3.32
N ASP A 120 -4.69 -9.52 4.25
CA ASP A 120 -5.92 -9.51 5.04
C ASP A 120 -7.04 -8.83 4.27
N GLN A 121 -8.01 -9.61 3.80
CA GLN A 121 -9.10 -9.07 2.99
C GLN A 121 -9.98 -8.09 3.77
N MET A 122 -10.14 -8.26 5.09
CA MET A 122 -10.94 -7.38 5.94
C MET A 122 -12.34 -7.10 5.35
N SER A 123 -12.98 -8.14 4.80
CA SER A 123 -14.27 -8.07 4.08
C SER A 123 -14.29 -7.17 2.82
N ALA A 124 -13.14 -6.69 2.36
CA ALA A 124 -13.05 -5.93 1.11
C ALA A 124 -13.58 -6.76 -0.08
N PRO A 125 -14.25 -6.12 -1.06
CA PRO A 125 -14.69 -6.83 -2.24
C PRO A 125 -13.47 -7.37 -3.03
N LEU A 126 -13.63 -8.55 -3.64
CA LEU A 126 -12.59 -9.11 -4.52
C LEU A 126 -12.35 -8.22 -5.74
N SER A 127 -13.36 -7.46 -6.17
CA SER A 127 -13.23 -6.42 -7.17
C SER A 127 -14.34 -5.38 -7.04
N ALA A 128 -14.03 -4.13 -7.39
CA ALA A 128 -15.00 -3.04 -7.49
C ALA A 128 -14.66 -2.13 -8.69
N PRO A 129 -15.66 -1.58 -9.39
CA PRO A 129 -15.41 -0.62 -10.47
C PRO A 129 -14.83 0.69 -9.93
N ILE A 130 -13.93 1.32 -10.69
CA ILE A 130 -13.47 2.68 -10.41
C ILE A 130 -14.14 3.68 -11.35
N ALA A 131 -14.18 4.95 -10.94
CA ALA A 131 -14.73 6.01 -11.76
C ALA A 131 -13.90 6.22 -13.04
N ALA A 132 -14.59 6.61 -14.11
CA ALA A 132 -13.94 6.92 -15.38
C ALA A 132 -12.93 8.06 -15.20
N THR A 133 -11.68 7.86 -15.64
CA THR A 133 -10.59 8.81 -15.41
C THR A 133 -9.79 9.03 -16.69
N LEU A 134 -9.77 10.25 -17.22
CA LEU A 134 -9.02 10.59 -18.44
C LEU A 134 -7.52 10.74 -18.12
N PRO A 135 -6.64 10.69 -19.15
CA PRO A 135 -5.23 11.00 -18.97
C PRO A 135 -5.00 12.35 -18.27
N ASN A 136 -4.10 12.37 -17.30
CA ASN A 136 -3.75 13.46 -16.38
C ASN A 136 -4.81 13.83 -15.32
N ASP A 137 -6.02 13.27 -15.37
CA ASP A 137 -7.03 13.50 -14.35
C ASP A 137 -6.76 12.68 -13.07
N LYS A 138 -7.38 13.12 -11.98
CA LYS A 138 -7.31 12.47 -10.66
C LYS A 138 -8.60 11.76 -10.33
N VAL A 139 -8.50 10.69 -9.55
CA VAL A 139 -9.65 9.90 -9.10
C VAL A 139 -9.45 9.43 -7.67
N GLN A 140 -10.52 9.45 -6.88
CA GLN A 140 -10.55 8.79 -5.58
C GLN A 140 -11.19 7.41 -5.72
N VAL A 141 -10.47 6.39 -5.23
CA VAL A 141 -10.91 5.00 -5.23
C VAL A 141 -11.14 4.59 -3.79
N SER A 142 -12.31 4.02 -3.49
CA SER A 142 -12.71 3.67 -2.13
C SER A 142 -13.12 2.22 -1.99
N VAL A 143 -12.82 1.63 -0.84
CA VAL A 143 -13.32 0.32 -0.43
C VAL A 143 -13.85 0.39 1.00
N GLU A 144 -14.98 -0.25 1.26
CA GLU A 144 -15.47 -0.50 2.62
C GLU A 144 -14.81 -1.78 3.14
N LEU A 145 -14.26 -1.71 4.35
CA LEU A 145 -13.63 -2.82 5.05
C LEU A 145 -14.24 -2.98 6.45
N THR A 146 -14.10 -4.16 7.03
CA THR A 146 -14.43 -4.47 8.42
C THR A 146 -13.16 -4.93 9.14
N ALA A 147 -12.81 -4.21 10.20
CA ALA A 147 -11.72 -4.56 11.09
C ALA A 147 -11.92 -5.97 11.68
N PRO A 148 -10.92 -6.86 11.63
CA PRO A 148 -11.02 -8.18 12.26
C PRO A 148 -11.36 -8.11 13.75
N ALA A 149 -11.95 -9.18 14.29
CA ALA A 149 -12.31 -9.23 15.71
C ALA A 149 -11.09 -9.42 16.64
N THR A 150 -10.01 -10.00 16.10
CA THR A 150 -8.80 -10.29 16.85
C THR A 150 -7.87 -9.08 16.85
N ASN A 151 -7.26 -8.79 17.98
CA ASN A 151 -6.24 -7.74 18.06
C ASN A 151 -5.03 -8.09 17.18
N GLY A 152 -4.49 -7.10 16.47
CA GLY A 152 -3.36 -7.31 15.57
C GLY A 152 -3.19 -6.18 14.56
N ALA A 153 -2.10 -6.24 13.81
CA ALA A 153 -1.90 -5.40 12.62
C ALA A 153 -2.36 -6.19 11.39
N TYR A 154 -3.16 -5.56 10.54
CA TYR A 154 -3.73 -6.17 9.35
C TYR A 154 -3.41 -5.34 8.12
N THR A 155 -3.03 -6.00 7.03
CA THR A 155 -2.68 -5.34 5.76
C THR A 155 -3.37 -6.00 4.59
N GLY A 156 -4.17 -5.23 3.86
CA GLY A 156 -4.82 -5.68 2.62
C GLY A 156 -4.20 -5.01 1.41
N TYR A 157 -3.82 -5.80 0.40
CA TYR A 157 -3.20 -5.35 -0.84
C TYR A 157 -4.20 -5.37 -2.00
N PHE A 158 -4.12 -4.36 -2.86
CA PHE A 158 -5.01 -4.15 -4.00
C PHE A 158 -4.22 -3.81 -5.26
N THR A 159 -4.79 -4.11 -6.42
CA THR A 159 -4.28 -3.70 -7.75
C THR A 159 -5.33 -2.86 -8.47
N LEU A 160 -4.89 -1.96 -9.36
CA LEU A 160 -5.76 -1.37 -10.38
C LEU A 160 -5.66 -2.24 -11.63
N ASN A 161 -6.79 -2.58 -12.23
CA ASN A 161 -6.84 -3.50 -13.37
C ASN A 161 -7.63 -2.89 -14.53
N THR A 162 -7.05 -3.05 -15.72
CA THR A 162 -7.67 -2.78 -17.02
C THR A 162 -8.89 -3.68 -17.25
N VAL A 163 -9.69 -3.36 -18.28
CA VAL A 163 -10.84 -4.16 -18.71
C VAL A 163 -10.49 -5.60 -19.11
N THR A 164 -9.25 -5.84 -19.56
CA THR A 164 -8.76 -7.19 -19.91
C THR A 164 -8.19 -7.93 -18.71
N GLY A 165 -8.18 -7.31 -17.53
CA GLY A 165 -7.66 -7.87 -16.28
C GLY A 165 -6.16 -7.66 -16.06
N SER A 166 -5.44 -7.03 -17.00
CA SER A 166 -4.02 -6.68 -16.81
C SER A 166 -3.88 -5.58 -15.76
N ASP A 167 -2.82 -5.62 -14.96
CA ASP A 167 -2.52 -4.59 -13.94
C ASP A 167 -2.16 -3.24 -14.59
N VAL A 168 -2.61 -2.15 -13.97
CA VAL A 168 -2.14 -0.79 -14.21
C VAL A 168 -0.99 -0.55 -13.23
N PHE A 169 0.16 -0.14 -13.76
CA PHE A 169 1.30 0.20 -12.90
C PHE A 169 1.05 1.50 -12.15
N ILE A 170 1.33 1.53 -10.86
CA ILE A 170 1.27 2.69 -9.98
C ILE A 170 2.71 3.12 -9.71
N GLY A 171 3.18 4.13 -10.45
CA GLY A 171 4.62 4.36 -10.62
C GLY A 171 5.24 3.14 -11.30
N ILE A 172 6.02 2.39 -10.54
CA ILE A 172 6.64 1.13 -10.97
C ILE A 172 6.09 -0.10 -10.21
N GLU A 173 5.25 0.13 -9.21
CA GLU A 173 4.57 -0.93 -8.47
C GLU A 173 3.28 -1.33 -9.20
N LYS A 174 2.66 -2.43 -8.78
CA LYS A 174 1.33 -2.84 -9.26
C LYS A 174 0.29 -2.80 -8.15
N THR A 175 0.75 -2.80 -6.92
CA THR A 175 -0.06 -2.91 -5.71
C THR A 175 -0.06 -1.62 -4.91
N PHE A 176 -1.13 -1.44 -4.15
CA PHE A 176 -1.27 -0.43 -3.10
C PHE A 176 -2.04 -1.07 -1.95
N TRP A 177 -1.98 -0.51 -0.75
CA TRP A 177 -2.50 -1.21 0.43
C TRP A 177 -3.23 -0.32 1.42
N VAL A 178 -3.85 -0.99 2.39
CA VAL A 178 -4.33 -0.40 3.64
C VAL A 178 -3.76 -1.20 4.79
N LYS A 179 -3.21 -0.50 5.79
CA LYS A 179 -2.73 -1.10 7.03
C LYS A 179 -3.43 -0.49 8.24
N VAL A 180 -4.06 -1.33 9.06
CA VAL A 180 -4.75 -0.90 10.29
C VAL A 180 -4.30 -1.73 11.49
N VAL A 181 -4.48 -1.19 12.69
CA VAL A 181 -4.24 -1.89 13.95
C VAL A 181 -5.55 -2.04 14.69
N VAL A 182 -5.90 -3.29 15.04
CA VAL A 182 -7.06 -3.62 15.85
C VAL A 182 -6.63 -3.84 17.30
N GLY A 183 -7.34 -3.17 18.22
CA GLY A 183 -7.14 -3.33 19.66
C GLY A 183 -6.10 -2.39 20.24
N SER A 184 -6.03 -2.33 21.57
CA SER A 184 -5.12 -1.44 22.28
C SER A 184 -3.67 -1.89 22.12
N SER A 185 -2.80 -0.98 21.68
CA SER A 185 -1.39 -1.01 22.05
C SER A 185 -1.34 -1.00 23.58
N THR A 186 -1.07 -2.15 24.21
CA THR A 186 -0.61 -2.13 25.60
C THR A 186 0.63 -1.27 25.64
N THR A 187 0.50 -0.09 26.24
CA THR A 187 1.64 0.69 26.72
C THR A 187 2.44 -0.22 27.64
N VAL A 188 3.59 -0.68 27.15
CA VAL A 188 4.58 -1.31 28.02
C VAL A 188 5.03 -0.23 29.01
N PRO A 189 4.95 -0.43 30.34
CA PRO A 189 5.53 0.49 31.30
C PRO A 189 7.04 0.35 31.24
N THR A 190 7.72 1.21 30.48
CA THR A 190 9.18 1.27 30.46
C THR A 190 9.65 1.89 31.78
N THR A 191 10.21 1.05 32.64
CA THR A 191 10.95 1.47 33.83
C THR A 191 12.28 2.08 33.40
N LEU A 192 12.46 3.37 33.76
CA LEU A 192 13.68 4.15 33.56
C LEU A 192 14.86 3.52 34.32
N GLY A 193 15.79 2.91 33.58
CA GLY A 193 17.14 2.57 34.04
C GLY A 193 18.16 3.50 33.38
N ALA A 194 18.94 4.21 34.20
CA ALA A 194 19.82 5.30 33.79
C ALA A 194 20.90 4.91 32.76
N SER A 195 21.15 5.86 31.85
CA SER A 195 22.20 5.88 30.83
C SER A 195 23.55 6.36 31.40
N PRO A 196 24.70 5.86 30.93
CA PRO A 196 25.98 6.55 31.07
C PRO A 196 26.25 7.51 29.90
N THR A 197 26.82 8.65 30.28
CA THR A 197 26.99 9.91 29.57
C THR A 197 27.98 9.89 28.37
N GLN A 198 27.56 10.57 27.29
CA GLN A 198 28.25 11.25 26.17
C GLN A 198 29.71 10.96 25.78
N SER A 199 29.94 10.97 24.45
CA SER A 199 30.84 11.98 23.87
C SER A 199 30.50 12.29 22.40
N SER A 200 30.55 13.57 22.06
CA SER A 200 30.27 14.18 20.76
C SER A 200 31.56 14.59 20.04
N SER A 201 31.56 14.58 18.71
CA SER A 201 32.29 15.57 17.89
C SER A 201 31.91 15.51 16.39
N GLY A 202 31.40 16.64 15.86
CA GLY A 202 31.41 17.21 14.49
C GLY A 202 30.98 16.32 13.30
N GLY A 203 30.03 16.67 12.41
CA GLY A 203 29.39 17.94 12.05
C GLY A 203 29.64 18.27 10.57
N THR A 204 28.61 18.29 9.71
CA THR A 204 28.40 19.28 8.62
C THR A 204 26.92 19.27 8.19
N SER A 205 26.42 20.47 7.91
CA SER A 205 25.04 20.94 7.85
C SER A 205 24.32 20.74 6.51
N GLY A 206 23.00 20.54 6.58
CA GLY A 206 22.03 20.62 5.48
C GLY A 206 20.61 20.72 6.06
N GLY A 207 20.04 21.92 6.08
CA GLY A 207 18.92 22.30 6.94
C GLY A 207 17.56 21.60 6.72
N ASN A 208 16.94 21.21 7.83
CA ASN A 208 15.62 21.66 8.26
C ASN A 208 15.53 21.45 9.78
N ALA A 209 14.76 22.25 10.52
CA ALA A 209 14.62 22.08 11.97
C ALA A 209 13.79 20.83 12.26
N TYR A 210 14.41 19.66 12.14
CA TYR A 210 13.80 18.38 12.46
C TYR A 210 13.59 18.26 13.97
N CYS A 211 12.59 17.46 14.36
CA CYS A 211 12.14 17.11 15.71
C CYS A 211 13.21 16.57 16.69
N GLY A 212 14.51 16.72 16.40
CA GLY A 212 15.60 16.26 17.24
C GLY A 212 15.90 14.77 17.11
N TYR A 213 15.57 14.13 15.98
CA TYR A 213 16.04 12.77 15.70
C TYR A 213 17.56 12.74 15.51
N SER A 214 18.14 11.56 15.69
CA SER A 214 19.56 11.28 15.44
C SER A 214 19.72 10.36 14.22
N GLN A 215 20.84 10.48 13.51
CA GLN A 215 21.19 9.59 12.40
C GLN A 215 22.28 8.62 12.84
N ASN A 216 22.44 7.52 12.10
CA ASN A 216 23.48 6.52 12.35
C ASN A 216 24.05 6.01 11.02
N ALA A 217 25.21 6.54 10.64
CA ALA A 217 25.88 6.14 9.40
C ALA A 217 26.31 4.67 9.39
N GLY A 218 26.58 4.08 10.56
CA GLY A 218 26.87 2.65 10.68
C GLY A 218 25.67 1.80 10.25
N TYR A 219 24.47 2.17 10.69
CA TYR A 219 23.24 1.49 10.30
C TYR A 219 22.89 1.68 8.82
N VAL A 220 23.09 2.89 8.28
CA VAL A 220 22.93 3.15 6.84
C VAL A 220 23.81 2.21 6.01
N ASN A 221 25.10 2.11 6.34
CA ASN A 221 26.04 1.22 5.65
C ASN A 221 25.69 -0.26 5.85
N GLN A 222 25.21 -0.63 7.04
CA GLN A 222 24.82 -1.99 7.37
C GLN A 222 23.60 -2.44 6.55
N ILE A 223 22.57 -1.60 6.44
CA ILE A 223 21.37 -1.89 5.63
C ILE A 223 21.77 -2.12 4.17
N ALA A 224 22.57 -1.22 3.58
CA ALA A 224 23.05 -1.38 2.20
C ALA A 224 23.85 -2.68 2.01
N SER A 225 24.69 -3.03 2.99
CA SER A 225 25.49 -4.26 2.97
C SER A 225 24.64 -5.52 3.07
N LEU A 226 23.62 -5.54 3.94
CA LEU A 226 22.70 -6.66 4.08
C LEU A 226 21.86 -6.87 2.82
N ILE A 227 21.34 -5.79 2.24
CA ILE A 227 20.63 -5.83 0.95
C ILE A 227 21.52 -6.41 -0.15
N ASN A 228 22.76 -5.94 -0.27
CA ASN A 228 23.70 -6.48 -1.26
C ASN A 228 24.11 -7.92 -0.98
N SER A 229 24.12 -8.36 0.29
CA SER A 229 24.31 -9.77 0.64
C SER A 229 23.14 -10.64 0.16
N GLU A 230 21.89 -10.20 0.32
CA GLU A 230 20.72 -10.92 -0.18
C GLU A 230 20.70 -10.98 -1.71
N ARG A 231 21.09 -9.90 -2.37
CA ARG A 231 21.24 -9.87 -3.83
C ARG A 231 22.32 -10.85 -4.32
N ALA A 232 23.47 -10.90 -3.63
CA ALA A 232 24.52 -11.87 -3.93
C ALA A 232 24.02 -13.32 -3.75
N ASN A 233 23.26 -13.60 -2.69
CA ASN A 233 22.63 -14.92 -2.47
C ASN A 233 21.66 -15.30 -3.61
N ALA A 234 21.00 -14.32 -4.21
CA ALA A 234 20.13 -14.49 -5.38
C ALA A 234 20.88 -14.48 -6.73
N GLY A 235 22.21 -14.36 -6.74
CA GLY A 235 23.00 -14.29 -7.97
C GLY A 235 22.89 -12.96 -8.74
N LEU A 236 22.45 -11.90 -8.08
CA LEU A 236 22.28 -10.57 -8.65
C LEU A 236 23.50 -9.67 -8.39
N PRO A 237 23.80 -8.70 -9.27
CA PRO A 237 24.81 -7.69 -9.01
C PRO A 237 24.48 -6.83 -7.78
N ALA A 238 25.53 -6.45 -7.05
CA ALA A 238 25.42 -5.49 -5.96
C ALA A 238 24.99 -4.12 -6.49
N LEU A 239 24.13 -3.44 -5.73
CA LEU A 239 23.68 -2.08 -5.99
C LEU A 239 24.78 -1.09 -5.61
N ALA A 240 25.00 -0.09 -6.45
CA ALA A 240 25.89 1.03 -6.16
C ALA A 240 25.19 2.05 -5.26
N VAL A 241 25.84 2.47 -4.18
CA VAL A 241 25.29 3.53 -3.32
C VAL A 241 25.28 4.86 -4.10
N ASN A 242 24.12 5.46 -4.24
CA ASN A 242 23.93 6.74 -4.89
C ASN A 242 23.59 7.81 -3.84
N SER A 243 24.39 8.88 -3.78
CA SER A 243 24.24 9.94 -2.77
C SER A 243 22.96 10.75 -2.93
N VAL A 244 22.41 10.84 -4.14
CA VAL A 244 21.17 11.57 -4.42
C VAL A 244 19.96 10.79 -3.90
N LEU A 245 19.91 9.48 -4.18
CA LEU A 245 18.91 8.59 -3.57
C LEU A 245 19.06 8.57 -2.05
N SER A 246 20.29 8.55 -1.53
CA SER A 246 20.53 8.56 -0.08
C SER A 246 20.01 9.84 0.58
N ALA A 247 20.11 10.99 -0.10
CA ALA A 247 19.56 12.25 0.40
C ALA A 247 18.02 12.21 0.48
N ALA A 248 17.36 11.65 -0.54
CA ALA A 248 15.90 11.47 -0.56
C ALA A 248 15.45 10.54 0.57
N ALA A 249 16.06 9.35 0.66
CA ALA A 249 15.77 8.36 1.69
C ALA A 249 16.01 8.92 3.10
N GLN A 250 17.12 9.65 3.32
CA GLN A 250 17.43 10.26 4.61
C GLN A 250 16.43 11.36 5.00
N GLY A 251 16.01 12.17 4.02
CA GLY A 251 14.95 13.16 4.22
C GLY A 251 13.64 12.51 4.66
N HIS A 252 13.26 11.40 4.00
CA HIS A 252 12.03 10.67 4.29
C HIS A 252 12.07 9.92 5.63
N ALA A 253 13.19 9.28 5.97
CA ALA A 253 13.38 8.66 7.28
C ALA A 253 13.22 9.71 8.41
N GLY A 254 13.77 10.90 8.22
CA GLY A 254 13.60 12.03 9.15
C GLY A 254 12.16 12.55 9.22
N ASP A 255 11.46 12.61 8.10
CA ASP A 255 10.04 12.99 8.05
C ASP A 255 9.16 11.98 8.81
N MET A 256 9.34 10.69 8.55
CA MET A 256 8.67 9.60 9.26
C MET A 256 8.92 9.66 10.77
N ALA A 257 10.17 9.91 11.17
CA ALA A 257 10.54 10.08 12.58
C ALA A 257 9.79 11.26 13.22
N CYS A 258 9.77 12.41 12.56
CA CYS A 258 9.17 13.63 13.13
C CYS A 258 7.65 13.65 13.16
N ASN A 259 7.02 12.90 12.28
CA ASN A 259 5.56 12.77 12.24
C ASN A 259 5.08 11.50 12.94
N ASN A 260 6.01 10.74 13.54
CA ASN A 260 5.74 9.49 14.24
C ASN A 260 4.89 8.52 13.41
N ASN A 261 5.28 8.31 12.15
CA ASN A 261 4.53 7.50 11.19
C ASN A 261 5.47 6.66 10.33
N ILE A 262 5.01 5.51 9.85
CA ILE A 262 5.66 4.70 8.81
C ILE A 262 4.72 4.72 7.60
N SER A 263 5.08 5.51 6.60
CA SER A 263 4.27 5.77 5.40
C SER A 263 5.17 6.06 4.21
N HIS A 264 4.82 5.55 3.03
CA HIS A 264 5.50 5.90 1.78
C HIS A 264 5.14 7.33 1.32
N THR A 265 4.02 7.86 1.79
CA THR A 265 3.63 9.26 1.59
C THR A 265 4.28 10.12 2.67
N GLY A 266 5.04 11.14 2.26
CA GLY A 266 5.63 12.12 3.19
C GLY A 266 4.56 13.02 3.81
N SER A 267 4.88 13.65 4.94
CA SER A 267 3.94 14.51 5.68
C SER A 267 3.41 15.71 4.88
N ASN A 268 4.14 16.11 3.85
CA ASN A 268 3.75 17.14 2.88
C ASN A 268 2.94 16.61 1.68
N GLY A 269 2.56 15.32 1.69
CA GLY A 269 1.85 14.65 0.59
C GLY A 269 2.74 14.21 -0.57
N SER A 270 4.06 14.24 -0.44
CA SER A 270 4.98 13.76 -1.47
C SER A 270 4.95 12.23 -1.59
N SER A 271 5.02 11.71 -2.82
CA SER A 271 5.34 10.31 -3.10
C SER A 271 6.86 10.09 -3.13
N SER A 272 7.30 8.83 -3.01
CA SER A 272 8.72 8.44 -3.14
C SER A 272 9.36 9.00 -4.42
N TYR A 273 8.70 8.79 -5.56
CA TYR A 273 9.12 9.32 -6.86
C TYR A 273 9.33 10.85 -6.84
N SER A 274 8.40 11.60 -6.24
CA SER A 274 8.54 13.05 -6.17
C SER A 274 9.70 13.50 -5.26
N ARG A 275 10.02 12.73 -4.19
CA ARG A 275 11.15 13.02 -3.29
C ARG A 275 12.50 12.76 -3.95
N VAL A 276 12.65 11.63 -4.66
CA VAL A 276 13.89 11.32 -5.38
C VAL A 276 14.12 12.30 -6.53
N LEU A 277 13.08 12.68 -7.28
CA LEU A 277 13.18 13.74 -8.29
C LEU A 277 13.55 15.10 -7.70
N ALA A 278 12.92 15.50 -6.60
CA ALA A 278 13.22 16.77 -5.92
C ALA A 278 14.65 16.82 -5.38
N SER A 279 15.25 15.67 -5.08
CA SER A 279 16.65 15.54 -4.69
C SER A 279 17.62 15.65 -5.87
N GLY A 280 17.11 15.65 -7.11
CA GLY A 280 17.88 15.76 -8.35
C GLY A 280 18.20 14.41 -9.01
N TYR A 281 17.55 13.33 -8.58
CA TYR A 281 17.73 12.02 -9.21
C TYR A 281 17.08 12.03 -10.59
N SER A 282 17.76 11.47 -11.60
CA SER A 282 17.31 11.48 -13.00
C SER A 282 17.27 10.08 -13.62
N GLY A 283 17.13 9.06 -12.78
CA GLY A 283 16.96 7.67 -13.22
C GLY A 283 15.63 7.44 -13.96
N THR A 284 15.61 6.36 -14.70
CA THR A 284 14.46 5.82 -15.44
C THR A 284 13.56 4.93 -14.58
N PHE A 285 14.03 4.55 -13.40
CA PHE A 285 13.34 3.66 -12.47
C PHE A 285 13.62 4.07 -11.03
N THR A 286 12.62 4.02 -10.15
CA THR A 286 12.76 4.29 -8.72
C THR A 286 11.78 3.47 -7.89
N GLU A 287 12.25 2.73 -6.89
CA GLU A 287 11.41 1.97 -5.93
C GLU A 287 11.73 2.39 -4.51
N GLU A 288 10.80 2.22 -3.56
CA GLU A 288 11.05 2.52 -2.15
C GLU A 288 10.62 1.35 -1.27
N ILE A 289 11.41 1.04 -0.24
CA ILE A 289 10.95 0.25 0.91
C ILE A 289 11.21 1.04 2.19
N ILE A 290 10.29 0.91 3.15
CA ILE A 290 10.40 1.58 4.46
C ILE A 290 10.23 0.57 5.59
N TYR A 291 10.72 0.92 6.77
CA TYR A 291 10.55 0.12 7.98
C TYR A 291 10.60 0.98 9.24
N GLY A 292 9.93 0.50 10.29
CA GLY A 292 9.94 1.13 11.61
C GLY A 292 10.28 0.13 12.73
N GLY A 293 11.22 0.52 13.59
CA GLY A 293 11.66 -0.21 14.78
C GLY A 293 12.82 -1.18 14.57
N GLY A 294 13.45 -1.63 15.66
CA GLY A 294 14.32 -2.80 15.72
C GLY A 294 15.67 -2.74 14.97
N GLY A 295 15.98 -1.65 14.28
CA GLY A 295 17.24 -1.45 13.57
C GLY A 295 17.41 -2.26 12.28
N PRO A 296 18.64 -2.27 11.70
CA PRO A 296 18.94 -2.87 10.39
C PRO A 296 18.56 -4.34 10.25
N GLU A 297 18.91 -5.18 11.23
CA GLU A 297 18.67 -6.62 11.18
C GLU A 297 17.18 -6.94 11.23
N ALA A 298 16.41 -6.22 12.05
CA ALA A 298 14.96 -6.39 12.12
C ALA A 298 14.28 -6.00 10.80
N ALA A 299 14.73 -4.90 10.19
CA ALA A 299 14.24 -4.47 8.88
C ALA A 299 14.48 -5.55 7.82
N MET A 300 15.70 -6.11 7.76
CA MET A 300 16.04 -7.14 6.80
C MET A 300 15.28 -8.46 7.02
N ILE A 301 15.13 -8.90 8.27
CA ILE A 301 14.33 -10.09 8.59
C ILE A 301 12.89 -9.90 8.08
N TRP A 302 12.30 -8.74 8.34
CA TRP A 302 10.93 -8.45 7.95
C TRP A 302 10.77 -8.31 6.43
N TRP A 303 11.59 -7.47 5.78
CA TRP A 303 11.54 -7.27 4.33
C TRP A 303 11.78 -8.55 3.55
N MET A 304 12.73 -9.38 3.97
CA MET A 304 12.93 -10.66 3.30
C MET A 304 11.77 -11.62 3.61
N SER A 305 11.12 -11.58 4.78
CA SER A 305 9.95 -12.45 5.02
C SER A 305 8.71 -12.08 4.19
N ASP A 306 8.62 -10.84 3.70
CA ASP A 306 7.51 -10.34 2.91
C ASP A 306 7.82 -10.35 1.41
N GLN A 307 6.93 -10.91 0.59
CA GLN A 307 7.20 -11.12 -0.84
C GLN A 307 7.42 -9.80 -1.60
N ILE A 308 6.67 -8.75 -1.27
CA ILE A 308 6.71 -7.48 -2.01
C ILE A 308 8.05 -6.77 -1.73
N HIS A 309 8.45 -6.68 -0.46
CA HIS A 309 9.71 -6.05 -0.09
C HIS A 309 10.92 -6.88 -0.55
N ARG A 310 10.82 -8.22 -0.49
CA ARG A 310 11.83 -9.12 -1.07
C ARG A 310 11.97 -8.89 -2.58
N ASP A 311 10.87 -8.76 -3.31
CA ASP A 311 10.88 -8.54 -4.76
C ASP A 311 11.51 -7.19 -5.12
N ALA A 312 11.25 -6.13 -4.33
CA ALA A 312 11.93 -4.84 -4.49
C ALA A 312 13.45 -4.95 -4.28
N ILE A 313 13.89 -5.61 -3.19
CA ILE A 313 15.31 -5.85 -2.87
C ILE A 313 16.00 -6.66 -3.98
N LEU A 314 15.33 -7.68 -4.50
CA LEU A 314 15.84 -8.60 -5.52
C LEU A 314 15.46 -8.18 -6.95
N ASN A 315 14.97 -6.96 -7.14
CA ASN A 315 14.60 -6.47 -8.46
C ASN A 315 15.86 -6.36 -9.35
N PRO A 316 15.95 -7.11 -10.47
CA PRO A 316 17.11 -7.04 -11.35
C PRO A 316 17.18 -5.73 -12.14
N ASN A 317 16.12 -4.93 -12.14
CA ASN A 317 16.12 -3.61 -12.77
C ASN A 317 16.82 -2.55 -11.91
N SER A 318 17.01 -2.78 -10.61
CA SER A 318 17.71 -1.84 -9.74
C SER A 318 19.22 -1.99 -9.90
N THR A 319 19.93 -0.88 -10.09
CA THR A 319 21.41 -0.82 -10.14
C THR A 319 22.00 0.09 -9.08
N GLU A 320 21.19 0.95 -8.48
CA GLU A 320 21.58 1.92 -7.47
C GLU A 320 20.70 1.81 -6.21
N ILE A 321 21.25 2.24 -5.08
CA ILE A 321 20.57 2.26 -3.78
C ILE A 321 20.88 3.56 -3.02
N GLY A 322 19.89 4.11 -2.33
CA GLY A 322 20.04 5.13 -1.31
C GLY A 322 19.42 4.65 -0.02
N VAL A 323 20.07 4.90 1.12
CA VAL A 323 19.56 4.48 2.43
C VAL A 323 19.51 5.67 3.37
N GLY A 324 18.40 5.81 4.08
CA GLY A 324 18.16 6.79 5.13
C GLY A 324 17.81 6.12 6.45
N TYR A 325 18.33 6.68 7.54
CA TYR A 325 18.01 6.22 8.89
C TYR A 325 17.80 7.41 9.83
N ALA A 326 16.75 7.32 10.66
CA ALA A 326 16.52 8.24 11.76
C ALA A 326 16.12 7.45 13.01
N TYR A 327 16.69 7.85 14.15
CA TYR A 327 16.27 7.41 15.47
C TYR A 327 15.64 8.56 16.23
N TYR A 328 14.41 8.40 16.67
CA TYR A 328 13.71 9.37 17.49
C TYR A 328 13.20 8.71 18.76
N SER A 329 13.83 9.03 19.89
CA SER A 329 13.53 8.41 21.19
C SER A 329 12.11 8.66 21.69
N SER A 330 11.50 9.76 21.26
CA SER A 330 10.11 10.11 21.58
C SER A 330 9.11 9.61 20.53
N GLY A 331 9.60 8.98 19.45
CA GLY A 331 8.79 8.35 18.43
C GLY A 331 8.32 6.96 18.87
N GLY A 332 7.12 6.57 18.45
CA GLY A 332 6.51 5.28 18.77
C GLY A 332 7.21 4.07 18.16
N PHE A 333 8.09 4.27 17.18
CA PHE A 333 8.86 3.20 16.54
C PHE A 333 10.33 3.18 16.97
N GLY A 334 10.86 4.30 17.50
CA GLY A 334 12.28 4.46 17.79
C GLY A 334 13.13 4.61 16.53
N ASP A 335 13.21 3.55 15.72
CA ASP A 335 13.94 3.51 14.46
C ASP A 335 13.01 3.77 13.26
N TYR A 336 13.50 4.51 12.27
CA TYR A 336 12.81 4.84 11.03
C TYR A 336 13.80 4.67 9.87
N ILE A 337 13.48 3.80 8.92
CA ILE A 337 14.34 3.44 7.80
C ILE A 337 13.58 3.67 6.50
N ALA A 338 14.25 4.30 5.54
CA ALA A 338 13.82 4.37 4.15
C ALA A 338 14.96 3.92 3.25
N VAL A 339 14.63 3.19 2.19
CA VAL A 339 15.57 2.76 1.17
C VAL A 339 14.96 3.03 -0.19
N ASP A 340 15.65 3.81 -1.01
CA ASP A 340 15.29 4.09 -2.39
C ASP A 340 16.19 3.29 -3.32
N PHE A 341 15.60 2.60 -4.30
CA PHE A 341 16.30 1.90 -5.37
C PHE A 341 16.21 2.70 -6.67
N GLY A 342 17.20 2.58 -7.56
CA GLY A 342 17.14 3.27 -8.85
C GLY A 342 17.97 2.68 -9.99
N ARG A 343 17.74 3.20 -11.21
CA ARG A 343 18.48 2.91 -12.44
C ARG A 343 18.42 4.06 -13.44
#